data_AF-A0A7X6WVL9-F1
#
_entry.id   AF-A0A7X6WVL9-F1
#
_cell.length_a   1.000
_cell.length_b   1.000
_cell.length_c   1.000
_cell.angle_alpha   90.00
_cell.angle_beta   90.00
_cell.angle_gamma   90.00
#
_symmetry.space_group_name_H-M   'P 1'
#
loop_
_entity.id
_entity.type
_entity.pdbx_description
1 polymer ?
#
loop_
_entity_poly.entity_id
_entity_poly.type
_entity_poly.pdbx_seq_one_letter_code
_entity_poly.pdbx_strand_id
1 'polypeptide(L)' 'MIKIAPSVLALDFTKIHEQMIEINKYADWIHFDVMDGHFVPNIS' A
#
# COMPACT_ATOMS: atom_id res chain seq x y z
N MET A 1 3.50 7.91 -20.04
CA MET A 1 4.30 7.34 -18.94
C MET A 1 3.34 6.62 -18.01
N ILE A 2 3.65 5.40 -17.59
CA ILE A 2 2.78 4.59 -16.71
C ILE A 2 3.12 4.97 -15.26
N LYS A 3 2.08 5.18 -14.43
CA LYS A 3 2.24 5.40 -12.99
C LYS A 3 2.07 4.10 -12.22
N ILE A 4 2.84 3.93 -11.15
CA ILE A 4 2.78 2.76 -10.25
C ILE A 4 2.43 3.22 -8.83
N ALA A 5 1.47 2.53 -8.21
CA ALA A 5 1.00 2.79 -6.85
C ALA A 5 0.84 1.48 -6.06
N PRO A 6 1.87 1.02 -5.32
CA PRO A 6 1.80 -0.21 -4.53
C PRO A 6 0.83 -0.08 -3.35
N SER A 7 0.07 -1.14 -3.05
CA SER A 7 -0.84 -1.17 -1.89
C SER A 7 -0.08 -1.38 -0.59
N VAL A 8 -0.38 -0.57 0.42
CA VAL A 8 0.17 -0.68 1.77
C VAL A 8 -0.23 -2.00 2.43
N LEU A 9 -1.42 -2.51 2.14
CA LEU A 9 -1.90 -3.78 2.71
C LEU A 9 -1.08 -5.00 2.24
N ALA A 10 -0.30 -4.86 1.17
CA ALA A 10 0.56 -5.92 0.66
C ALA A 10 1.96 -5.96 1.30
N LEU A 11 2.29 -5.01 2.19
CA LEU A 11 3.59 -4.96 2.85
C LEU A 11 3.74 -6.05 3.91
N ASP A 12 4.97 -6.50 4.15
CA ASP A 12 5.30 -7.18 5.40
C ASP A 12 5.35 -6.13 6.54
N PHE A 13 4.35 -6.15 7.42
CA PHE A 13 4.23 -5.14 8.47
C PHE A 13 5.34 -5.21 9.52
N THR A 14 6.13 -6.30 9.56
CA THR A 14 7.30 -6.40 10.43
C THR A 14 8.51 -5.63 9.88
N LYS A 15 8.46 -5.19 8.62
CA LYS A 15 9.58 -4.54 7.90
C LYS A 15 9.15 -3.28 7.14
N ILE A 16 8.20 -2.51 7.68
CA ILE A 16 7.63 -1.35 6.97
C ILE A 16 8.71 -0.34 6.57
N HIS A 17 9.62 0.01 7.47
CA HIS A 17 10.64 1.02 7.21
C HIS A 17 11.54 0.66 6.00
N GLU A 18 12.06 -0.56 5.97
CA GLU A 18 12.93 -1.06 4.90
C GLU A 18 12.19 -1.10 3.56
N GLN A 19 10.98 -1.66 3.54
CA GLN A 19 10.18 -1.75 2.31
C GLN A 19 9.76 -0.37 1.79
N MET A 20 9.41 0.57 2.67
CA MET A 20 9.05 1.93 2.26
C MET A 20 10.23 2.68 1.63
N ILE A 21 11.44 2.50 2.16
CA ILE A 21 12.65 3.07 1.56
C ILE A 21 12.86 2.52 0.14
N GLU A 22 12.63 1.22 -0.06
CA GLU A 22 12.81 0.60 -1.38
C GLU A 22 11.71 1.02 -2.36
N ILE A 23 10.45 0.99 -1.94
CA ILE A 23 9.29 1.34 -2.78
C ILE A 23 9.34 2.79 -3.25
N ASN A 24 9.78 3.72 -2.39
CA ASN A 24 9.86 5.14 -2.72
C ASN A 24 10.83 5.47 -3.88
N LYS A 25 11.67 4.51 -4.28
CA LYS A 25 12.57 4.66 -5.45
C LYS A 25 11.88 4.39 -6.78
N TYR A 26 10.76 3.66 -6.78
CA TYR A 26 10.12 3.17 -8.01
C TYR A 26 8.64 3.55 -8.13
N ALA A 27 7.97 3.89 -7.03
CA ALA A 27 6.56 4.20 -7.00
C ALA A 27 6.30 5.70 -7.18
N ASP A 28 5.25 6.04 -7.94
CA ASP A 28 4.76 7.41 -8.03
C ASP A 28 3.93 7.77 -6.80
N TRP A 29 3.11 6.82 -6.33
CA TRP A 29 2.19 6.98 -5.19
C TRP A 29 2.19 5.73 -4.31
N ILE A 30 1.55 5.87 -3.15
CA ILE A 30 1.25 4.75 -2.25
C ILE A 30 -0.27 4.60 -2.20
N HIS A 31 -0.75 3.38 -2.44
CA HIS A 31 -2.17 3.07 -2.47
C HIS A 31 -2.63 2.62 -1.07
N PHE A 32 -3.60 3.33 -0.52
CA PHE A 32 -4.24 3.01 0.76
C PHE A 32 -5.69 2.59 0.50
N ASP A 33 -5.95 1.31 0.68
CA ASP A 33 -7.30 0.78 0.68
C ASP A 33 -7.95 1.12 2.03
N VAL A 34 -9.08 1.83 2.02
CA VAL A 34 -9.89 2.10 3.21
C VAL A 34 -11.20 1.34 3.06
N MET A 35 -11.43 0.40 3.97
CA MET A 35 -12.58 -0.51 3.95
C MET A 35 -13.34 -0.41 5.27
N ASP A 36 -14.64 -0.16 5.17
CA ASP A 36 -15.51 0.16 6.32
C ASP A 36 -16.32 -1.06 6.83
N GLY A 37 -16.14 -2.24 6.25
CA GLY A 37 -16.93 -3.44 6.57
C GLY A 37 -18.40 -3.39 6.07
N HIS A 38 -18.87 -2.26 5.55
CA HIS A 38 -20.25 -2.06 5.09
C HIS A 38 -20.33 -2.09 3.56
N PHE A 39 -19.44 -1.37 2.88
CA PHE A 39 -19.32 -1.36 1.43
C PHE A 39 -18.65 -2.66 0.92
N VAL A 40 -17.68 -3.17 1.66
CA VAL A 40 -17.00 -4.45 1.41
C VAL A 40 -16.92 -5.27 2.70
N PRO A 41 -16.94 -6.62 2.64
CA PRO A 41 -16.96 -7.48 3.83
C PRO A 41 -15.58 -7.60 4.54
N ASN A 42 -14.67 -6.65 4.31
CA ASN A 42 -13.32 -6.60 4.85
C ASN A 42 -13.10 -5.28 5.63
N ILE A 43 -12.07 -5.25 6.49
CA ILE A 43 -11.61 -4.06 7.23
C ILE A 43 -10.11 -3.88 6.98
N SER A 44 -9.68 -2.62 6.88
CA SER A 44 -8.28 -2.17 6.73
C SER A 44 -8.01 -0.92 7.52
#